data_AF-A0A9D9GA66-F1
#
_entry.id   AF-A0A9D9GA66-F1
#
_cell.length_a   1.000
_cell.length_b   1.000
_cell.length_c   1.000
_cell.angle_alpha   90.00
_cell.angle_beta   90.00
_cell.angle_gamma   90.00
#
_symmetry.space_group_name_H-M   'P 1'
#
loop_
_entity.id
_entity.type
_entity.pdbx_description
1 polymer ?
#
loop_
_entity_poly.entity_id
_entity_poly.type
_entity_poly.pdbx_seq_one_letter_code
_entity_poly.pdbx_strand_id
1 'polypeptide(L)'
;MLRIIFAIYQWLIAFPILLGVTITICILTSILSPLLPNTNLSYFPARAWGRLMCWLLFIRVDIKGLEHIKEGQSYVFVCNHQNVYDIFVVYGWMPLFFKWLMKKELRRLPFVGKASEAAGHIFVDRSNPRA
;
A
#
# COMPACT_ATOMS: atom_id res chain seq x y z
N MET A 1 -28.31 -10.94 -8.25
CA MET A 1 -27.99 -11.96 -7.24
C MET A 1 -26.51 -11.96 -6.84
N LEU A 2 -25.56 -12.26 -7.75
CA LEU A 2 -24.12 -12.32 -7.43
C LEU A 2 -23.54 -11.01 -6.83
N ARG A 3 -23.94 -9.84 -7.36
CA ARG A 3 -23.51 -8.53 -6.81
C ARG A 3 -23.95 -8.30 -5.36
N ILE A 4 -25.14 -8.77 -4.98
CA ILE A 4 -25.67 -8.63 -3.62
C ILE A 4 -24.92 -9.57 -2.68
N ILE A 5 -24.70 -10.83 -3.10
CA ILE A 5 -23.90 -11.80 -2.34
C ILE A 5 -22.49 -11.25 -2.11
N PHE A 6 -21.87 -10.70 -3.16
CA PHE A 6 -20.54 -10.11 -3.06
C PHE A 6 -20.54 -8.89 -2.13
N ALA A 7 -21.55 -8.02 -2.19
CA ALA A 7 -21.66 -6.89 -1.27
C ALA A 7 -21.80 -7.35 0.20
N ILE A 8 -22.61 -8.38 0.46
CA ILE A 8 -22.76 -8.97 1.80
C ILE A 8 -21.40 -9.53 2.28
N TYR A 9 -20.71 -10.29 1.43
CA TYR A 9 -19.37 -10.78 1.72
C TYR A 9 -18.40 -9.64 2.03
N GLN A 10 -18.42 -8.57 1.23
CA GLN A 10 -17.54 -7.42 1.40
C GLN A 10 -17.76 -6.75 2.75
N TRP A 11 -19.02 -6.56 3.17
CA TRP A 11 -19.32 -5.85 4.41
C TRP A 11 -19.17 -6.72 5.66
N LEU A 12 -19.60 -7.98 5.61
CA LEU A 12 -19.63 -8.84 6.80
C LEU A 12 -18.35 -9.63 7.02
N ILE A 13 -17.58 -9.89 5.95
CA ILE A 13 -16.39 -10.75 6.02
C ILE A 13 -15.16 -9.96 5.63
N ALA A 14 -15.11 -9.42 4.40
CA ALA A 14 -13.90 -8.78 3.92
C ALA A 14 -13.56 -7.54 4.76
N PHE A 15 -14.49 -6.60 4.93
CA PHE A 15 -14.22 -5.31 5.59
C PHE A 15 -13.68 -5.46 7.03
N PRO A 16 -14.27 -6.27 7.93
CA PRO A 16 -13.69 -6.50 9.25
C PRO A 16 -12.28 -7.08 9.21
N ILE A 17 -12.03 -8.04 8.32
CA ILE A 17 -10.69 -8.64 8.15
C ILE A 17 -9.71 -7.60 7.60
N LEU A 18 -10.09 -6.85 6.56
CA LEU A 18 -9.28 -5.79 5.97
C LEU A 18 -8.90 -4.75 7.03
N LEU A 19 -9.83 -4.34 7.89
CA LEU A 19 -9.59 -3.38 8.96
C LEU A 19 -8.59 -3.93 9.99
N GLY A 20 -8.82 -5.14 10.49
CA GLY A 20 -7.93 -5.79 11.46
C GLY A 20 -6.50 -5.96 10.92
N VAL A 21 -6.37 -6.51 9.71
CA VAL A 21 -5.07 -6.67 9.06
C VAL A 21 -4.39 -5.33 8.83
N THR A 22 -5.12 -4.31 8.37
CA THR A 22 -4.54 -2.98 8.13
C THR A 22 -3.96 -2.40 9.41
N ILE A 23 -4.67 -2.49 10.53
CA ILE A 23 -4.17 -2.02 11.84
C ILE A 23 -2.90 -2.79 12.25
N THR A 24 -2.93 -4.12 12.18
CA THR A 24 -1.77 -4.97 12.51
C THR A 24 -0.55 -4.61 11.67
N ILE A 25 -0.72 -4.46 10.36
CA ILE A 25 0.37 -4.13 9.45
C ILE A 25 0.89 -2.71 9.68
N CYS A 26 0.02 -1.75 10.00
CA CYS A 26 0.43 -0.39 10.35
C CYS A 26 1.31 -0.39 11.61
N ILE A 27 0.96 -1.19 12.62
CA ILE A 27 1.76 -1.33 13.85
C ILE A 27 3.13 -1.92 13.51
N LEU A 28 3.17 -3.05 12.78
CA LEU A 28 4.42 -3.69 12.38
C LEU A 28 5.30 -2.75 11.55
N THR A 29 4.73 -2.04 10.58
CA THR A 29 5.46 -1.09 9.72
C THR A 29 6.02 0.08 10.53
N SER A 30 5.25 0.59 11.51
CA SER A 30 5.67 1.68 12.38
C SER A 30 6.87 1.31 13.27
N ILE A 31 7.00 0.03 13.63
CA ILE A 31 8.11 -0.49 14.45
C ILE A 31 9.31 -0.88 13.57
N LEU A 32 9.08 -1.64 12.50
CA LEU A 32 10.15 -2.22 11.69
C LEU A 32 10.84 -1.21 10.77
N SER A 33 10.10 -0.25 10.21
CA SER A 33 10.68 0.70 9.23
C SER A 33 11.75 1.61 9.81
N PRO A 34 11.61 2.17 11.03
CA PRO A 34 12.67 2.95 11.66
C PRO A 34 13.88 2.11 12.09
N LEU A 35 13.67 0.85 12.49
CA LEU A 35 14.72 -0.04 12.97
C LEU A 35 15.54 -0.65 11.83
N LEU A 36 14.89 -0.93 10.68
CA LEU A 36 15.47 -1.64 9.55
C LEU A 36 15.11 -0.94 8.23
N PRO A 37 15.57 0.31 8.03
CA PRO A 37 15.14 1.13 6.90
C PRO A 37 15.52 0.49 5.56
N ASN A 38 14.57 0.46 4.61
CA ASN A 38 14.76 -0.03 3.24
C ASN A 38 15.29 -1.48 3.16
N THR A 39 14.82 -2.34 4.07
CA THR A 39 15.13 -3.78 4.05
C THR A 39 13.92 -4.58 3.62
N ASN A 40 14.14 -5.83 3.20
CA ASN A 40 13.04 -6.75 2.89
C ASN A 40 12.12 -6.96 4.10
N LEU A 41 12.67 -6.99 5.32
CA LEU A 41 11.91 -7.23 6.53
C LEU A 41 10.99 -6.05 6.89
N SER A 42 11.45 -4.80 6.74
CA SER A 42 10.57 -3.64 6.99
C SER A 42 9.48 -3.47 5.93
N TYR A 43 9.74 -3.90 4.69
CA TYR A 43 8.78 -3.81 3.59
C TYR A 43 7.82 -5.01 3.52
N PHE A 44 8.20 -6.15 4.09
CA PHE A 44 7.42 -7.39 4.05
C PHE A 44 5.98 -7.23 4.55
N PRO A 45 5.70 -6.54 5.69
CA PRO A 45 4.32 -6.33 6.14
C PRO A 45 3.45 -5.63 5.08
N ALA A 46 3.95 -4.56 4.46
CA ALA A 46 3.20 -3.82 3.45
C ALA A 46 2.96 -4.65 2.18
N ARG A 47 3.95 -5.45 1.75
CA ARG A 47 3.78 -6.40 0.63
C ARG A 47 2.74 -7.46 0.95
N ALA A 48 2.83 -8.09 2.12
CA ALA A 48 1.89 -9.11 2.57
C ALA A 48 0.47 -8.54 2.64
N TRP A 49 0.32 -7.32 3.14
CA TRP A 49 -0.94 -6.58 3.14
C TRP A 49 -1.52 -6.45 1.75
N GLY A 50 -0.79 -5.85 0.79
CA GLY A 50 -1.30 -5.66 -0.58
C GLY A 50 -1.77 -6.96 -1.24
N ARG A 51 -1.01 -8.06 -1.05
CA ARG A 51 -1.36 -9.39 -1.56
C ARG A 51 -2.62 -9.95 -0.91
N LEU A 52 -2.71 -9.87 0.41
CA LEU A 52 -3.87 -10.34 1.17
C LEU A 52 -5.13 -9.53 0.82
N MET A 53 -5.02 -8.20 0.66
CA MET A 53 -6.14 -7.36 0.23
C MET A 53 -6.61 -7.77 -1.17
N CYS A 54 -5.69 -7.99 -2.12
CA CYS A 54 -6.05 -8.47 -3.46
C CYS A 54 -6.75 -9.83 -3.41
N TRP A 55 -6.25 -10.76 -2.61
CA TRP A 55 -6.85 -12.10 -2.48
C TRP A 55 -8.26 -12.05 -1.87
N LEU A 56 -8.44 -11.31 -0.76
CA LEU A 56 -9.76 -11.13 -0.11
C LEU A 56 -10.78 -10.47 -1.03
N LEU A 57 -10.34 -9.62 -1.95
CA LEU A 57 -11.21 -8.93 -2.91
C LEU A 57 -11.32 -9.65 -4.26
N PHE A 58 -10.78 -10.87 -4.36
CA PHE A 58 -10.74 -11.69 -5.59
C PHE A 58 -10.09 -10.97 -6.78
N ILE A 59 -9.14 -10.08 -6.52
CA ILE A 59 -8.38 -9.35 -7.53
C ILE A 59 -7.26 -10.25 -8.05
N ARG A 60 -7.31 -10.57 -9.35
CA ARG A 60 -6.22 -11.24 -10.06
C ARG A 60 -5.27 -10.19 -10.60
N VAL A 61 -3.97 -10.39 -10.38
CA VAL A 61 -2.94 -9.48 -10.88
C VAL A 61 -2.06 -10.23 -11.87
N ASP A 62 -1.92 -9.65 -13.06
CA ASP A 62 -0.96 -10.04 -14.09
C ASP A 62 0.09 -8.93 -14.18
N ILE A 63 1.37 -9.31 -14.19
CA ILE A 63 2.49 -8.35 -14.19
C ILE A 63 3.33 -8.61 -15.43
N LYS A 64 3.61 -7.54 -16.19
CA LYS A 64 4.46 -7.55 -17.38
C LYS A 64 5.46 -6.41 -17.28
N GLY A 65 6.61 -6.55 -17.95
CA GLY A 65 7.59 -5.47 -18.03
C GLY A 65 8.56 -5.38 -16.85
N LEU A 66 8.66 -6.41 -16.00
CA LEU A 66 9.62 -6.42 -14.89
C LEU A 66 11.07 -6.44 -15.39
N GLU A 67 11.30 -6.95 -16.60
CA GLU A 67 12.58 -6.95 -17.31
C GLU A 67 13.13 -5.54 -17.58
N HIS A 68 12.30 -4.51 -17.54
CA HIS A 68 12.75 -3.12 -17.68
C HIS A 68 13.38 -2.57 -16.39
N ILE A 69 13.22 -3.26 -15.25
CA ILE A 69 13.79 -2.86 -13.97
C ILE A 69 15.24 -3.30 -13.90
N LYS A 70 16.15 -2.33 -13.93
CA LYS A 70 17.59 -2.52 -13.68
C LYS A 70 17.89 -2.39 -12.19
N GLU A 71 18.67 -3.34 -11.67
CA GLU A 71 19.18 -3.31 -10.31
C GLU A 71 20.11 -2.10 -10.07
N GLY A 72 20.08 -1.54 -8.87
CA GLY A 72 20.89 -0.37 -8.48
C GLY A 72 20.42 0.97 -9.07
N GLN A 73 19.42 0.98 -9.93
CA GLN A 73 18.87 2.20 -10.53
C GLN A 73 17.70 2.76 -9.71
N SER A 74 17.70 4.08 -9.51
CA SER A 74 16.57 4.82 -8.93
C SER A 74 15.53 5.16 -9.98
N TYR A 75 14.25 5.08 -9.61
CA TYR A 75 13.10 5.31 -10.50
C TYR A 75 12.07 6.23 -9.86
N VAL A 76 11.36 6.98 -10.71
CA VAL A 76 10.07 7.58 -10.38
C VAL A 76 9.00 6.76 -11.09
N PHE A 77 8.21 6.01 -10.32
CA PHE A 77 7.08 5.26 -10.88
C PHE A 77 5.86 6.17 -10.99
N VAL A 78 5.28 6.21 -12.19
CA VAL A 78 4.04 6.92 -12.46
C VAL A 78 2.98 5.91 -12.85
N CYS A 79 1.85 5.94 -12.16
CA CYS A 79 0.70 5.10 -12.46
C CYS A 79 -0.50 5.97 -12.82
N ASN A 80 -1.33 5.48 -13.74
CA ASN A 80 -2.69 5.97 -13.84
C ASN A 80 -3.43 5.60 -12.54
N HIS A 81 -4.21 6.54 -12.00
CA HIS A 81 -5.02 6.28 -10.81
C HIS A 81 -6.47 6.06 -11.24
N GLN A 82 -6.94 4.81 -11.18
CA GLN A 82 -8.29 4.43 -11.62
C GLN A 82 -9.17 4.00 -10.45
N ASN A 83 -8.57 3.42 -9.40
CA ASN A 83 -9.32 2.92 -8.27
C ASN A 83 -8.47 2.88 -6.99
N VAL A 84 -9.12 2.64 -5.85
CA VAL A 84 -8.43 2.48 -4.56
C VAL A 84 -7.56 1.22 -4.50
N TYR A 85 -7.84 0.22 -5.33
CA TYR A 85 -7.10 -1.04 -5.38
C TYR A 85 -5.68 -0.89 -5.96
N ASP A 86 -5.40 0.20 -6.68
CA ASP A 86 -4.05 0.55 -7.15
C ASP A 86 -3.03 0.47 -6.01
N ILE A 87 -3.43 0.89 -4.79
CA ILE A 87 -2.59 0.82 -3.59
C ILE A 87 -2.21 -0.63 -3.29
N PHE A 88 -3.18 -1.54 -3.29
CA PHE A 88 -2.95 -2.95 -2.95
C PHE A 88 -2.10 -3.67 -3.98
N VAL A 89 -2.36 -3.40 -5.27
CA VAL A 89 -1.60 -3.98 -6.38
C VAL A 89 -0.14 -3.52 -6.32
N VAL A 90 0.10 -2.22 -6.16
CA VAL A 90 1.48 -1.69 -6.13
C VAL A 90 2.25 -2.18 -4.90
N TYR A 91 1.67 -2.11 -3.69
CA TYR A 91 2.36 -2.66 -2.51
C TYR A 91 2.60 -4.17 -2.63
N GLY A 92 1.62 -4.92 -3.13
CA GLY A 92 1.71 -6.38 -3.21
C GLY A 92 2.74 -6.85 -4.23
N TRP A 93 2.87 -6.15 -5.36
CA TRP A 93 3.52 -6.71 -6.54
C TRP A 93 4.66 -5.90 -7.15
N MET A 94 4.87 -4.64 -6.74
CA MET A 94 6.07 -3.89 -7.12
C MET A 94 7.32 -4.54 -6.50
N PRO A 95 8.31 -5.03 -7.26
CA PRO A 95 9.44 -5.76 -6.68
C PRO A 95 10.41 -4.85 -5.91
N LEU A 96 10.40 -3.54 -6.15
CA LEU A 96 11.29 -2.58 -5.51
C LEU A 96 10.73 -2.03 -4.20
N PHE A 97 11.62 -1.51 -3.35
CA PHE A 97 11.22 -0.62 -2.28
C PHE A 97 10.91 0.76 -2.86
N PHE A 98 9.73 1.29 -2.57
CA PHE A 98 9.31 2.59 -3.05
C PHE A 98 8.71 3.44 -1.92
N LYS A 99 8.67 4.76 -2.14
CA LYS A 99 8.00 5.71 -1.27
C LYS A 99 6.85 6.36 -2.02
N TRP A 100 5.68 6.43 -1.40
CA TRP A 100 4.53 7.12 -1.98
C TRP A 100 4.68 8.63 -1.87
N LEU A 101 4.13 9.34 -2.87
CA LEU A 101 3.75 10.73 -2.77
C LEU A 101 2.29 10.81 -2.30
N MET A 102 2.09 11.23 -1.06
CA MET A 102 0.81 11.19 -0.36
C MET A 102 0.28 12.60 -0.12
N LYS A 103 -1.05 12.77 -0.03
CA LYS A 103 -1.64 14.04 0.41
C LYS A 103 -1.30 14.30 1.87
N LYS A 104 -0.94 15.53 2.26
CA LYS A 104 -0.58 15.88 3.65
C LYS A 104 -1.64 15.48 4.67
N GLU A 105 -2.91 15.51 4.30
CA GLU A 105 -4.04 15.20 5.18
C GLU A 105 -4.01 13.74 5.64
N LEU A 106 -3.47 12.83 4.82
CA LEU A 106 -3.36 11.41 5.15
C LEU A 106 -2.44 11.16 6.35
N ARG A 107 -1.53 12.08 6.66
CA ARG A 107 -0.68 11.99 7.85
C ARG A 107 -1.49 11.98 9.15
N ARG A 108 -2.69 12.55 9.15
CA ARG A 108 -3.58 12.60 10.32
C ARG A 108 -4.41 11.34 10.51
N LEU A 109 -4.43 10.42 9.54
CA LEU A 109 -5.19 9.18 9.67
C LEU A 109 -4.60 8.30 10.78
N PRO A 110 -5.43 7.77 11.69
CA PRO A 110 -4.95 6.89 12.74
C PRO A 110 -4.35 5.62 12.12
N PHE A 111 -3.25 5.14 12.72
CA PHE A 111 -2.43 4.02 12.26
C PHE A 111 -1.75 4.24 10.89
N VAL A 112 -2.52 4.45 9.83
CA VAL A 112 -2.02 4.59 8.46
C VAL A 112 -1.07 5.77 8.30
N GLY A 113 -1.40 6.93 8.88
CA GLY A 113 -0.55 8.12 8.82
C GLY A 113 0.81 7.89 9.47
N LYS A 114 0.81 7.34 10.70
CA LYS A 114 2.05 7.00 11.44
C LYS A 114 2.89 5.93 10.73
N ALA A 115 2.24 4.88 10.22
CA ALA A 115 2.94 3.82 9.48
C ALA A 115 3.56 4.36 8.19
N SER A 116 2.85 5.23 7.47
CA SER A 116 3.34 5.86 6.24
C SER A 116 4.52 6.79 6.52
N GLU A 117 4.47 7.56 7.60
CA GLU A 117 5.56 8.41 8.06
C GLU A 117 6.79 7.58 8.45
N ALA A 118 6.61 6.53 9.26
CA ALA A 118 7.68 5.61 9.65
C ALA A 118 8.29 4.88 8.45
N ALA A 119 7.48 4.55 7.44
CA ALA A 119 7.94 3.98 6.18
C ALA A 119 8.68 5.00 5.29
N GLY A 120 8.74 6.28 5.66
CA GLY A 120 9.42 7.34 4.92
C GLY A 120 8.67 7.78 3.66
N HIS A 121 7.33 7.66 3.63
CA HIS A 121 6.53 8.23 2.55
C HIS A 121 6.53 9.76 2.60
N ILE A 122 6.41 10.38 1.43
CA ILE A 122 6.53 11.82 1.25
C ILE A 122 5.13 12.43 1.24
N PHE A 123 4.86 13.32 2.18
CA PHE A 123 3.59 14.02 2.27
C PHE A 123 3.69 15.38 1.56
N VAL A 124 2.85 15.58 0.55
CA VAL A 124 2.83 16.79 -0.29
C VAL A 124 1.66 17.67 0.10
N ASP A 125 1.96 18.94 0.34
CA ASP A 125 0.96 19.99 0.53
C ASP A 125 0.52 20.59 -0.81
N ARG A 126 -0.60 20.09 -1.33
CA ARG A 126 -1.12 20.54 -2.63
C ARG A 126 -1.77 21.92 -2.61
N SER A 127 -1.88 22.57 -1.44
CA SER A 127 -2.39 23.95 -1.36
C SER A 127 -1.38 24.99 -1.85
N ASN A 128 -0.11 24.60 -1.97
CA ASN A 128 0.93 25.40 -2.59
C ASN A 128 1.61 24.62 -3.72
N PRO A 129 1.36 24.97 -5.00
CA PRO A 129 1.94 24.27 -6.15
C PRO A 129 3.47 24.30 -6.23
N ARG A 130 4.16 25.07 -5.38
CA ARG A 130 5.62 25.20 -5.31
C ARG A 130 6.27 24.52 -4.10
N ALA A 131 5.48 23.93 -3.20
CA ALA A 131 5.97 23.30 -1.96
C ALA A 131 6.31 21.81 -2.13
#